data_AF-A0A7V5KV07-F1
#
_entry.id   AF-A0A7V5KV07-F1
#
_cell.length_a   1.000
_cell.length_b   1.000
_cell.length_c   1.000
_cell.angle_alpha   90.00
_cell.angle_beta   90.00
_cell.angle_gamma   90.00
#
_symmetry.space_group_name_H-M   'P 1'
#
loop_
_entity.id
_entity.type
_entity.pdbx_description
1 polymer ?
#
loop_
_entity_poly.entity_id
_entity_poly.type
_entity_poly.pdbx_seq_one_letter_code
_entity_poly.pdbx_strand_id
1 'polypeptide(L)'
;MQVAEKLVRKQFLIFPSQAKKLEVLARQENTSAAEMVRKAIAAYNPGSPSDMEESELLELVAARLKEAIEDTRNTRERLDATLEKLSTGAV
;
A
#
# COMPACT_ATOMS: atom_id res chain seq x y z
N MET A 1 24.66 19.49 27.09
CA MET A 1 25.63 19.23 26.02
C MET A 1 24.84 18.67 24.85
N GLN A 2 24.57 19.46 23.80
CA GLN A 2 23.84 18.96 22.63
C GLN A 2 24.74 17.93 21.93
N VAL A 3 24.25 16.69 21.78
CA VAL A 3 24.95 15.64 21.06
C VAL A 3 24.94 16.03 19.59
N ALA A 4 26.05 16.54 19.08
CA ALA A 4 26.20 16.85 17.66
C ALA A 4 26.07 15.53 16.89
N GLU A 5 25.00 15.39 16.11
CA GLU A 5 24.79 14.25 15.23
C GLU A 5 25.96 14.17 14.25
N LYS A 6 26.65 13.03 14.22
CA LYS A 6 27.85 12.84 13.39
C LYS A 6 27.43 12.77 11.92
N LEU A 7 27.35 13.93 11.25
CA LEU A 7 27.08 14.02 9.82
C LEU A 7 28.23 13.39 9.03
N VAL A 8 28.05 12.13 8.61
CA VAL A 8 28.96 11.47 7.67
C VAL A 8 28.43 11.69 6.26
N ARG A 9 29.15 12.48 5.45
CA ARG A 9 28.83 12.66 4.03
C ARG A 9 29.19 11.39 3.26
N LYS A 10 28.18 10.60 2.88
CA LYS A 10 28.36 9.47 1.95
C LYS A 10 28.16 9.95 0.52
N GLN A 11 29.08 9.61 -0.36
CA GLN A 11 29.03 9.93 -1.79
C GLN A 11 28.76 8.65 -2.58
N PHE A 12 27.90 8.72 -3.58
CA PHE A 12 27.53 7.59 -4.43
C PHE A 12 27.51 8.05 -5.88
N LEU A 13 27.97 7.18 -6.78
CA LEU A 13 27.88 7.41 -8.22
C LEU A 13 26.59 6.79 -8.74
N ILE A 14 25.77 7.61 -9.40
CA ILE A 14 24.53 7.17 -10.04
C ILE A 14 24.47 7.69 -11.48
N PHE A 15 23.79 6.94 -12.34
CA PHE A 15 23.59 7.39 -13.71
C PHE A 15 22.71 8.65 -13.76
N PRO A 16 22.90 9.55 -14.74
CA PRO A 16 22.09 10.77 -14.88
C PRO A 16 20.59 10.51 -14.97
N SER A 17 20.19 9.40 -15.61
CA SER A 17 18.79 8.96 -15.68
C SER A 17 18.20 8.64 -14.30
N GLN A 18 18.99 8.04 -13.42
CA GLN A 18 18.58 7.71 -12.05
C GLN A 18 18.51 8.97 -11.17
N ALA A 19 19.43 9.92 -11.35
CA ALA A 19 19.36 11.22 -10.68
C ALA A 19 18.06 11.96 -11.01
N LYS A 20 17.68 11.99 -12.29
CA LYS A 20 16.42 12.60 -12.74
C LYS A 20 15.19 11.92 -12.12
N LYS A 21 15.19 10.58 -12.07
CA LYS A 21 14.11 9.81 -11.44
C LYS A 21 13.99 10.12 -9.95
N LEU A 22 15.12 10.20 -9.26
CA LEU A 22 15.19 10.51 -7.83
C LEU A 22 14.65 11.91 -7.52
N GLU A 23 14.95 12.91 -8.35
CA GLU A 23 14.42 14.28 -8.19
C GLU A 23 12.90 14.33 -8.32
N VAL A 24 12.34 13.59 -9.28
CA VAL A 24 10.88 13.50 -9.46
C VAL A 24 10.21 12.89 -8.23
N LEU A 25 10.74 11.76 -7.74
CA LEU A 25 10.21 11.08 -6.55
C LEU A 25 10.33 11.96 -5.30
N ALA A 26 11.46 12.64 -5.13
CA ALA A 26 11.67 13.55 -4.00
C ALA A 26 10.65 14.70 -3.99
N ARG A 27 10.30 15.25 -5.15
CA ARG A 27 9.25 16.29 -5.26
C ARG A 27 7.87 15.76 -4.91
N GLN A 28 7.53 14.56 -5.35
CA GLN A 28 6.23 13.93 -5.05
C GLN A 28 6.05 13.70 -3.54
N GLU A 29 7.12 13.26 -2.88
CA GLU A 29 7.15 12.94 -1.44
C GLU A 29 7.49 14.15 -0.54
N ASN A 30 7.54 15.37 -1.10
CA ASN A 30 7.93 16.59 -0.39
C ASN A 30 9.21 16.43 0.46
N THR A 31 10.22 15.75 -0.08
CA THR A 31 11.46 15.45 0.62
C THR A 31 12.69 15.76 -0.24
N SER A 32 13.90 15.60 0.33
CA SER A 32 15.14 15.80 -0.43
C SER A 32 15.55 14.52 -1.15
N ALA A 33 16.21 14.65 -2.32
CA ALA A 33 16.76 13.51 -3.05
C ALA A 33 17.71 12.67 -2.18
N ALA A 34 18.51 13.32 -1.31
CA ALA A 34 19.40 12.64 -0.38
C ALA A 34 18.65 11.84 0.70
N GLU A 35 17.55 12.39 1.21
CA GLU A 35 16.68 11.67 2.15
C GLU A 35 16.01 10.47 1.48
N MET A 36 15.63 10.63 0.21
CA MET A 36 15.06 9.54 -0.56
C MET A 36 16.05 8.38 -0.73
N VAL A 37 17.32 8.68 -1.05
CA VAL A 37 18.39 7.67 -1.10
C VAL A 37 18.61 7.01 0.25
N ARG A 38 18.61 7.77 1.36
CA ARG A 38 18.76 7.20 2.71
C ARG A 38 17.64 6.20 3.02
N LYS A 39 16.39 6.57 2.76
CA LYS A 39 15.23 5.70 2.95
C LYS A 39 15.31 4.44 2.07
N ALA A 40 15.70 4.59 0.81
CA ALA A 40 15.87 3.46 -0.10
C ALA A 40 16.95 2.47 0.38
N ILE A 41 18.09 2.97 0.85
CA ILE A 41 19.16 2.14 1.41
C ILE A 41 18.69 1.45 2.70
N ALA A 42 17.98 2.17 3.58
CA ALA A 42 17.46 1.61 4.82
C ALA A 42 16.40 0.53 4.58
N ALA A 43 15.58 0.70 3.54
CA ALA A 43 14.54 -0.26 3.15
C ALA A 43 15.10 -1.45 2.35
N TYR A 44 16.32 -1.36 1.82
CA TYR A 44 16.93 -2.44 1.05
C TYR A 44 17.30 -3.60 1.96
N ASN A 45 16.47 -4.65 1.95
CA ASN A 45 16.70 -5.87 2.70
C ASN A 45 16.86 -7.06 1.73
N PRO A 46 18.10 -7.40 1.31
CA PRO A 46 18.35 -8.45 0.32
C PRO A 46 18.09 -9.87 0.83
N GLY A 47 17.85 -10.05 2.13
CA GLY A 47 17.49 -11.33 2.76
C GLY A 47 16.03 -11.41 3.21
N SER A 48 15.22 -10.39 2.91
CA SER A 48 13.78 -10.41 3.18
C SER A 48 13.11 -11.44 2.26
N PRO A 49 12.35 -12.43 2.78
CA PRO A 49 11.42 -13.23 1.99
C PRO A 49 10.23 -12.34 1.60
N SER A 50 10.51 -11.31 0.79
CA SER A 50 9.56 -10.28 0.37
C SER A 50 8.40 -10.87 -0.43
N ASP A 51 8.64 -11.99 -1.13
CA ASP A 51 7.61 -12.67 -1.92
C ASP A 51 6.66 -13.55 -1.08
N MET A 52 7.01 -13.94 0.16
CA MET A 52 6.18 -14.85 0.95
C MET A 52 5.15 -14.14 1.83
N GLU A 53 5.55 -13.12 2.61
CA GLU A 53 4.63 -12.43 3.53
C GLU A 53 3.62 -11.52 2.81
N GLU A 54 4.00 -10.91 1.68
CA GLU A 54 3.08 -10.09 0.88
C GLU A 54 1.99 -10.95 0.20
N SER A 55 2.31 -12.19 -0.18
CA SER A 55 1.36 -13.09 -0.85
C SER A 55 0.25 -13.56 0.11
N GLU A 56 0.59 -13.95 1.33
CA GLU A 56 -0.40 -14.46 2.31
C GLU A 56 -1.39 -13.36 2.75
N LEU A 57 -0.91 -12.13 2.96
CA LEU A 57 -1.77 -11.00 3.31
C LEU A 57 -2.69 -10.62 2.15
N LEU A 58 -2.19 -10.64 0.91
CA LEU A 58 -3.00 -10.39 -0.28
C LEU A 58 -4.06 -11.47 -0.49
N GLU A 59 -3.73 -12.74 -0.25
CA GLU A 59 -4.69 -13.84 -0.29
C GLU A 59 -5.78 -13.69 0.77
N LEU A 60 -5.42 -13.32 2.00
CA LEU A 60 -6.38 -13.05 3.07
C LEU A 60 -7.33 -11.90 2.70
N VAL A 61 -6.79 -10.79 2.20
CA VAL A 61 -7.59 -9.64 1.76
C VAL A 61 -8.52 -10.03 0.62
N ALA A 62 -8.03 -10.80 -0.36
CA ALA A 62 -8.83 -11.28 -1.47
C ALA A 62 -9.98 -12.20 -1.00
N ALA A 63 -9.73 -13.08 -0.02
CA ALA A 63 -10.75 -13.93 0.58
C ALA A 63 -11.83 -13.09 1.29
N ARG A 64 -11.43 -12.12 2.12
CA ARG A 64 -12.38 -11.22 2.81
C ARG A 64 -13.19 -10.36 1.86
N LEU A 65 -12.58 -9.90 0.77
CA LEU A 65 -13.29 -9.13 -0.25
C LEU A 65 -14.36 -9.98 -0.95
N LYS A 66 -14.06 -11.26 -1.25
CA LYS A 66 -15.04 -12.19 -1.83
C LYS A 66 -16.22 -12.44 -0.88
N GLU A 67 -15.94 -12.70 0.40
CA GLU A 67 -16.98 -12.86 1.44
C GLU A 67 -17.90 -11.63 1.48
N ALA A 68 -17.33 -10.43 1.54
CA ALA A 68 -18.11 -9.19 1.60
C ALA A 68 -18.99 -8.96 0.35
N ILE A 69 -18.49 -9.32 -0.84
CA ILE A 69 -19.25 -9.23 -2.09
C ILE A 69 -20.44 -10.21 -2.07
N GLU A 70 -20.21 -11.45 -1.65
CA GLU A 70 -21.24 -12.48 -1.58
C GLU A 70 -22.32 -12.13 -0.55
N ASP A 71 -21.92 -11.66 0.64
CA ASP A 71 -22.85 -11.19 1.67
C ASP A 71 -23.69 -10.00 1.21
N THR A 72 -23.07 -9.06 0.49
CA THR A 72 -23.77 -7.90 -0.06
C THR A 72 -24.80 -8.34 -1.10
N ARG A 73 -24.43 -9.26 -1.99
CA ARG A 73 -25.34 -9.81 -3.00
C ARG A 73 -26.53 -10.52 -2.35
N ASN A 74 -26.26 -11.42 -1.39
CA ASN A 74 -27.29 -12.16 -0.68
C ASN A 74 -28.24 -11.24 0.08
N THR A 75 -27.70 -10.20 0.71
CA THR A 75 -28.50 -9.17 1.37
C THR A 75 -29.41 -8.43 0.38
N ARG A 76 -28.91 -8.07 -0.80
CA ARG A 76 -29.72 -7.40 -1.83
C ARG A 76 -30.83 -8.30 -2.33
N GLU A 77 -30.54 -9.57 -2.63
CA GLU A 77 -31.56 -10.54 -3.07
C GLU A 77 -32.66 -10.71 -2.00
N ARG A 78 -32.29 -10.78 -0.72
CA ARG A 78 -33.26 -10.85 0.39
C ARG A 78 -34.05 -9.55 0.54
N LEU A 79 -33.40 -8.39 0.41
CA LEU A 79 -34.06 -7.09 0.47
C LEU A 79 -35.10 -6.95 -0.63
N ASP A 80 -34.73 -7.27 -1.87
CA ASP A 80 -35.61 -7.21 -3.04
C ASP A 80 -36.81 -8.15 -2.86
N ALA A 81 -36.58 -9.40 -2.43
CA ALA A 81 -37.67 -10.33 -2.14
C ALA A 81 -38.60 -9.86 -1.00
N THR A 82 -38.06 -9.13 -0.02
CA THR A 82 -38.86 -8.57 1.08
C THR A 82 -39.66 -7.36 0.61
N LEU A 83 -39.05 -6.48 -0.20
CA LEU A 83 -39.72 -5.34 -0.82
C LEU A 83 -40.83 -5.78 -1.76
N GLU A 84 -40.62 -6.82 -2.57
CA GLU A 84 -41.66 -7.39 -3.44
C GLU A 84 -42.86 -7.86 -2.61
N LYS A 85 -42.64 -8.62 -1.54
CA LYS A 85 -43.70 -9.09 -0.62
C LYS A 85 -44.47 -7.95 0.04
N LEU A 86 -43.77 -6.89 0.44
CA LEU A 86 -44.39 -5.70 1.02
C LEU A 86 -45.18 -4.90 -0.03
N SER A 87 -44.69 -4.85 -1.28
CA SER A 87 -45.34 -4.14 -2.38
C SER A 87 -46.58 -4.85 -2.94
N THR A 88 -46.65 -6.18 -2.83
CA THR A 88 -47.80 -6.98 -3.30
C THR A 88 -48.92 -7.13 -2.28
N GLY A 89 -48.79 -6.54 -1.08
CA GLY A 89 -49.91 -6.43 -0.14
C GLY A 89 -50.51 -7.78 0.27
N ALA A 90 -49.70 -8.67 0.85
CA ALA A 90 -50.21 -9.80 1.62
C ALA A 90 -50.06 -9.50 3.13
N VAL A 91 -50.95 -8.64 3.63
CA VAL A 91 -51.40 -8.62 5.03
C VAL A 91 -52.89 -8.88 5.01
#